data_AF-A0A6A3R2Q3-F1
#
_entry.id   AF-A0A6A3R2Q3-F1
#
_cell.length_a   1.000
_cell.length_b   1.000
_cell.length_c   1.000
_cell.angle_alpha   90.00
_cell.angle_beta   90.00
_cell.angle_gamma   90.00
#
_symmetry.space_group_name_H-M   'P 1'
#
loop_
_entity.id
_entity.type
_entity.pdbx_description
1 polymer ?
#
loop_
_entity_poly.entity_id
_entity_poly.type
_entity_poly.pdbx_seq_one_letter_code
_entity_poly.pdbx_strand_id
1 'polypeptide(L)'
;MLTELVLPSIRAKFPGAASGRRITVQQDNASPHIQPDDTEWCQAVEASGCNVKLRFQPPNSPDMNVLDLAVFNALQARQQRMTAHTLDELVENVKMAFDELPPASLNAGFLTLQCVMDDCVAAGGDNTFKIRHMSKSKLAREGRLPRSIKCSDTTVSFLPAP
;
A
#
# COMPACT_ATOMS: atom_id res chain seq x y z
N MET A 1 17.57 7.35 1.49
CA MET A 1 16.51 6.58 0.77
C MET A 1 15.18 7.33 0.63
N LEU A 2 14.49 7.71 1.70
CA LEU A 2 13.18 8.41 1.59
C LEU A 2 13.31 9.80 0.93
N THR A 3 14.21 10.64 1.45
CA THR A 3 14.46 12.00 0.95
C THR A 3 15.16 12.01 -0.42
N GLU A 4 16.08 11.08 -0.64
CA GLU A 4 16.93 11.04 -1.84
C GLU A 4 16.31 10.32 -3.04
N LEU A 5 15.44 9.33 -2.81
CA LEU A 5 14.89 8.48 -3.88
C LEU A 5 13.36 8.55 -3.94
N VAL A 6 12.69 8.33 -2.81
CA VAL A 6 11.22 8.21 -2.77
C VAL A 6 10.56 9.55 -3.04
N LEU A 7 10.96 10.61 -2.33
CA LEU A 7 10.35 11.94 -2.47
C LEU A 7 10.55 12.54 -3.89
N PRO A 8 11.75 12.51 -4.49
CA PRO A 8 11.94 12.92 -5.89
C PRO A 8 11.11 12.07 -6.86
N SER A 9 10.99 10.76 -6.62
CA SER A 9 10.17 9.88 -7.46
C SER A 9 8.68 10.20 -7.36
N ILE A 10 8.18 10.52 -6.17
CA ILE A 10 6.80 10.98 -5.97
C ILE A 10 6.56 12.26 -6.76
N ARG A 11 7.46 13.25 -6.64
CA ARG A 11 7.36 14.52 -7.36
C ARG A 11 7.31 14.31 -8.89
N ALA A 12 8.14 13.40 -9.40
CA ALA A 12 8.26 13.17 -10.83
C ALA A 12 7.12 12.32 -11.42
N LYS A 13 6.62 11.33 -10.68
CA LYS A 13 5.75 10.28 -11.24
C LYS A 13 4.33 10.24 -10.67
N PHE A 14 4.09 10.80 -9.49
CA PHE A 14 2.80 10.66 -8.81
C PHE A 14 1.79 11.70 -9.32
N PRO A 15 0.62 11.30 -9.86
CA PRO A 15 -0.33 12.24 -10.46
C PRO A 15 -0.84 13.36 -9.52
N GLY A 16 -0.84 13.09 -8.20
CA GLY A 16 -1.25 14.05 -7.18
C GLY A 16 -0.19 15.09 -6.79
N ALA A 17 1.09 14.88 -7.14
CA ALA A 17 2.19 15.69 -6.62
C ALA A 17 2.09 17.17 -7.03
N ALA A 18 1.81 17.43 -8.32
CA ALA A 18 1.65 18.80 -8.83
C ALA A 18 0.34 19.48 -8.40
N SER A 19 -0.66 18.71 -7.98
CA SER A 19 -1.98 19.24 -7.61
C SER A 19 -2.08 19.75 -6.16
N GLY A 20 -1.03 19.59 -5.36
CA GLY A 20 -1.05 19.87 -3.92
C GLY A 20 -1.93 18.92 -3.10
N ARG A 21 -2.52 17.89 -3.73
CA ARG A 21 -3.29 16.86 -3.03
C ARG A 21 -2.39 16.12 -2.06
N ARG A 22 -2.91 15.84 -0.86
CA ARG A 22 -2.19 15.06 0.14
C ARG A 22 -1.89 13.65 -0.36
N ILE A 23 -0.61 13.28 -0.30
CA ILE A 23 -0.09 11.95 -0.55
C ILE A 23 0.33 11.37 0.79
N THR A 24 -0.11 10.15 1.08
CA THR A 24 0.29 9.44 2.30
C THR A 24 1.25 8.32 1.94
N VAL A 25 2.43 8.34 2.56
CA VAL A 25 3.38 7.23 2.54
C VAL A 25 3.18 6.48 3.85
N GLN A 26 2.76 5.23 3.75
CA GLN A 26 2.58 4.36 4.91
C GLN A 26 3.85 3.53 5.12
N GLN A 27 4.26 3.35 6.37
CA GLN A 27 5.34 2.44 6.78
C GLN A 27 4.96 1.76 8.11
N ASP A 28 5.65 0.69 8.48
CA ASP A 28 5.52 0.08 9.79
C ASP A 28 6.31 0.86 10.86
N ASN A 29 6.23 0.41 12.11
CA ASN A 29 6.83 1.07 13.26
C ASN A 29 8.21 0.49 13.63
N ALA A 30 8.89 -0.19 12.69
CA ALA A 30 10.21 -0.76 12.95
C ALA A 30 11.22 0.35 13.32
N SER A 31 12.12 0.05 14.26
CA SER A 31 13.07 1.03 14.81
C SER A 31 13.92 1.77 13.77
N PRO A 32 14.32 1.17 12.62
CA PRO A 32 15.05 1.89 11.57
C PRO A 32 14.21 2.94 10.81
N HIS A 33 12.88 2.93 10.93
CA HIS A 33 12.02 3.90 10.26
C HIS A 33 11.97 5.22 11.01
N ILE A 34 11.97 6.32 10.25
CA ILE A 34 11.87 7.67 10.80
C ILE A 34 10.46 7.95 11.31
N GLN A 35 10.36 8.84 12.30
CA GLN A 35 9.07 9.28 12.82
C GLN A 35 8.32 10.14 11.79
N PRO A 36 6.98 10.16 11.81
CA PRO A 36 6.20 10.99 10.88
C PRO A 36 6.46 12.49 10.99
N ASP A 37 6.93 12.95 12.16
CA ASP A 37 7.31 14.32 12.48
C ASP A 37 8.84 14.52 12.47
N ASP A 38 9.59 13.61 11.87
CA ASP A 38 11.03 13.76 11.67
C ASP A 38 11.36 15.09 10.96
N THR A 39 12.27 15.85 11.55
CA THR A 39 12.60 17.21 11.13
C THR A 39 13.18 17.25 9.72
N GLU A 40 14.12 16.34 9.41
CA GLU A 40 14.79 16.31 8.11
C GLU A 40 13.79 15.96 7.00
N TRP A 41 12.93 14.98 7.26
CA TRP A 41 11.86 14.61 6.35
C TRP A 41 10.87 15.76 6.11
N CYS A 42 10.41 16.44 7.17
CA CYS A 42 9.48 17.56 7.04
C CYS A 42 10.08 18.70 6.20
N GLN A 43 11.36 19.04 6.43
CA GLN A 43 12.09 20.04 5.65
C GLN A 43 12.23 19.62 4.18
N ALA A 44 12.57 18.36 3.92
CA ALA A 44 12.69 17.85 2.56
C ALA A 44 11.35 17.89 1.81
N VAL A 45 10.24 17.53 2.47
CA VAL A 45 8.89 17.61 1.90
C VAL A 45 8.53 19.06 1.56
N GLU A 46 8.78 20.01 2.47
CA GLU A 46 8.54 21.44 2.23
C GLU A 46 9.34 21.94 1.02
N ALA A 47 10.65 21.64 0.98
CA ALA A 47 11.52 22.01 -0.14
C ALA A 47 11.12 21.38 -1.48
N SER A 48 10.48 20.19 -1.45
CA SER A 48 10.03 19.50 -2.65
C SER A 48 8.79 20.14 -3.31
N GLY A 49 8.04 20.97 -2.57
CA GLY A 49 6.75 21.53 -3.00
C GLY A 49 5.60 20.50 -3.06
N CYS A 50 5.82 19.27 -2.57
CA CYS A 50 4.80 18.22 -2.53
C CYS A 50 4.07 18.20 -1.17
N ASN A 51 2.78 17.81 -1.17
CA ASN A 51 2.01 17.60 0.06
C ASN A 51 2.10 16.12 0.50
N VAL A 52 3.25 15.69 1.00
CA VAL A 52 3.49 14.30 1.43
C VAL A 52 3.45 14.20 2.96
N LYS A 53 2.78 13.17 3.49
CA LYS A 53 2.84 12.84 4.92
C LYS A 53 3.21 11.38 5.12
N LEU A 54 4.11 11.12 6.06
CA LEU A 54 4.33 9.78 6.57
C LEU A 54 3.23 9.42 7.54
N ARG A 55 2.86 8.14 7.54
CA ARG A 55 1.94 7.55 8.51
C ARG A 55 2.43 6.16 8.87
N PHE A 56 2.30 5.84 10.15
CA PHE A 56 2.44 4.49 10.61
C PHE A 56 1.16 3.70 10.42
N GLN A 57 1.32 2.41 10.11
CA GLN A 57 0.23 1.45 10.29
C GLN A 57 0.03 1.13 11.78
N PRO A 58 -1.10 0.54 12.17
CA PRO A 58 -1.28 0.04 13.53
C PRO A 58 -0.21 -1.03 13.90
N PRO A 59 0.31 -1.05 15.13
CA PRO A 59 1.29 -2.05 15.56
C PRO A 59 0.78 -3.49 15.34
N ASN A 60 1.70 -4.41 15.02
CA ASN A 60 1.41 -5.84 14.82
C ASN A 60 0.30 -6.15 13.79
N SER A 61 0.07 -5.24 12.83
CA SER A 61 -1.00 -5.36 11.84
C SER A 61 -0.43 -5.44 10.41
N PRO A 62 0.25 -6.54 10.03
CA PRO A 62 0.79 -6.69 8.67
C PRO A 62 -0.31 -6.70 7.60
N ASP A 63 -1.52 -7.09 7.96
CA ASP A 63 -2.73 -7.01 7.13
C ASP A 63 -3.14 -5.56 6.80
N MET A 64 -2.67 -4.58 7.57
CA MET A 64 -2.88 -3.14 7.32
C MET A 64 -1.76 -2.50 6.47
N ASN A 65 -0.86 -3.31 5.92
CA ASN A 65 0.18 -2.90 4.98
C ASN A 65 -0.07 -3.56 3.62
N VAL A 66 -0.24 -2.77 2.56
CA VAL A 66 -0.46 -3.33 1.21
C VAL A 66 0.73 -4.18 0.74
N LEU A 67 1.95 -3.85 1.19
CA LEU A 67 3.15 -4.56 0.80
C LEU A 67 3.14 -6.00 1.32
N ASP A 68 2.93 -6.17 2.62
CA ASP A 68 2.84 -7.49 3.27
C ASP A 68 1.58 -8.25 2.86
N LEU A 69 0.43 -7.56 2.83
CA LEU A 69 -0.86 -8.15 2.52
C LEU A 69 -0.91 -8.74 1.10
N ALA A 70 -0.29 -8.08 0.13
CA ALA A 70 -0.50 -8.42 -1.28
C ALA A 70 0.74 -8.32 -2.17
N VAL A 71 1.52 -7.24 -2.10
CA VAL A 71 2.55 -6.97 -3.12
C VAL A 71 3.71 -7.95 -3.02
N PHE A 72 4.26 -8.18 -1.82
CA PHE A 72 5.36 -9.13 -1.63
C PHE A 72 4.95 -10.56 -1.97
N ASN A 73 3.74 -10.99 -1.59
CA ASN A 73 3.21 -12.30 -1.98
C ASN A 73 3.10 -12.44 -3.51
N ALA A 74 2.65 -11.39 -4.21
CA ALA A 74 2.55 -11.41 -5.67
C ALA A 74 3.93 -11.43 -6.36
N LEU A 75 4.90 -10.68 -5.83
CA LEU A 75 6.28 -10.69 -6.31
C LEU A 75 6.94 -12.05 -6.08
N GLN A 76 6.80 -12.61 -4.88
CA GLN A 76 7.37 -13.91 -4.53
C GLN A 76 6.78 -15.03 -5.39
N ALA A 77 5.46 -15.04 -5.60
CA ALA A 77 4.82 -16.04 -6.47
C ALA A 77 5.32 -16.01 -7.93
N ARG A 78 5.80 -14.85 -8.39
CA ARG A 78 6.44 -14.70 -9.72
C ARG A 78 7.91 -15.13 -9.66
N GLN A 79 8.65 -14.59 -8.71
CA GLN A 79 10.08 -14.86 -8.53
C GLN A 79 10.35 -16.35 -8.31
N GLN A 80 9.50 -17.08 -7.59
CA GLN A 80 9.62 -18.53 -7.36
C GLN A 80 9.52 -19.39 -8.64
N ARG A 81 9.07 -18.81 -9.76
CA ARG A 81 9.04 -19.48 -11.07
C ARG A 81 10.36 -19.33 -11.83
N MET A 82 11.28 -18.53 -11.31
CA MET A 82 12.59 -18.24 -11.89
C MET A 82 13.65 -19.02 -11.12
N THR A 83 14.75 -19.38 -11.79
CA THR A 83 15.89 -20.05 -11.15
C THR A 83 16.97 -19.01 -10.83
N ALA A 84 17.59 -19.13 -9.66
CA ALA A 84 18.76 -18.36 -9.28
C ALA A 84 19.74 -19.28 -8.53
N HIS A 85 21.01 -19.19 -8.90
CA HIS A 85 22.14 -19.89 -8.31
C HIS A 85 23.11 -18.94 -7.58
N THR A 86 22.91 -17.63 -7.75
CA THR A 86 23.70 -16.58 -7.10
C THR A 86 22.79 -15.51 -6.50
N LEU A 87 23.36 -14.68 -5.60
CA LEU A 87 22.66 -13.53 -5.06
C LEU A 87 22.29 -12.52 -6.16
N ASP A 88 23.19 -12.30 -7.12
CA ASP A 88 22.97 -11.36 -8.22
C ASP A 88 21.82 -11.83 -9.12
N GLU A 89 21.76 -13.13 -9.43
CA GLU A 89 20.63 -13.72 -10.16
C GLU A 89 19.31 -13.59 -9.37
N LEU A 90 19.35 -13.77 -8.04
CA LEU A 90 18.16 -13.58 -7.21
C LEU A 90 17.68 -12.12 -7.25
N VAL A 91 18.58 -11.16 -7.12
CA VAL A 91 18.26 -9.73 -7.20
C VAL A 91 17.66 -9.38 -8.56
N GLU A 92 18.23 -9.91 -9.65
CA GLU A 92 17.70 -9.69 -11.00
C GLU A 92 16.32 -10.31 -11.19
N ASN A 93 16.10 -11.53 -10.68
CA ASN A 93 14.79 -12.16 -10.69
C ASN A 93 13.72 -11.34 -9.94
N VAL A 94 14.07 -10.73 -8.81
CA VAL A 94 13.14 -9.85 -8.08
C VAL A 94 12.81 -8.59 -8.87
N LYS A 95 13.80 -7.97 -9.53
CA LYS A 95 13.58 -6.80 -10.39
C LYS A 95 12.67 -7.14 -11.58
N MET A 96 12.95 -8.24 -12.28
CA MET A 96 12.10 -8.72 -13.38
C MET A 96 10.68 -9.01 -12.88
N ALA A 97 10.53 -9.68 -11.75
CA ALA A 97 9.22 -9.96 -11.16
C ALA A 97 8.44 -8.68 -10.81
N PHE A 98 9.13 -7.62 -10.42
CA PHE A 98 8.53 -6.30 -10.17
C PHE A 98 8.13 -5.59 -11.46
N ASP A 99 9.00 -5.55 -12.47
CA ASP A 99 8.73 -4.91 -13.75
C ASP A 99 7.57 -5.60 -14.50
N GLU A 100 7.45 -6.92 -14.37
CA GLU A 100 6.36 -7.71 -14.94
C GLU A 100 5.08 -7.74 -14.07
N LEU A 101 5.09 -7.11 -12.90
CA LEU A 101 3.93 -7.11 -12.00
C LEU A 101 2.79 -6.28 -12.62
N PRO A 102 1.62 -6.90 -12.92
CA PRO A 102 0.56 -6.17 -13.60
C PRO A 102 -0.01 -5.07 -12.70
N PRO A 103 -0.30 -3.86 -13.24
CA PRO A 103 -0.99 -2.82 -12.48
C PRO A 103 -2.32 -3.28 -11.89
N ALA A 104 -3.00 -4.22 -12.55
CA ALA A 104 -4.22 -4.85 -12.04
C ALA A 104 -4.00 -5.64 -10.73
N SER A 105 -2.83 -6.27 -10.56
CA SER A 105 -2.45 -6.97 -9.33
C SER A 105 -2.23 -5.98 -8.18
N LEU A 106 -1.55 -4.85 -8.44
CA LEU A 106 -1.38 -3.77 -7.47
C LEU A 106 -2.75 -3.20 -7.04
N ASN A 107 -3.61 -2.88 -8.00
CA ASN A 107 -4.95 -2.37 -7.72
C ASN A 107 -5.80 -3.39 -6.93
N ALA A 108 -5.70 -4.68 -7.25
CA ALA A 108 -6.35 -5.72 -6.48
C ALA A 108 -5.88 -5.76 -5.02
N GLY A 109 -4.58 -5.58 -4.78
CA GLY A 109 -3.99 -5.44 -3.45
C GLY A 109 -4.58 -4.27 -2.66
N PHE A 110 -4.63 -3.07 -3.24
CA PHE A 110 -5.26 -1.90 -2.60
C PHE A 110 -6.75 -2.08 -2.30
N LEU A 111 -7.50 -2.72 -3.21
CA LEU A 111 -8.90 -3.05 -2.96
C LEU A 111 -9.07 -4.13 -1.89
N THR A 112 -8.10 -5.03 -1.70
CA THR A 112 -8.10 -5.96 -0.57
C THR A 112 -7.79 -5.23 0.72
N LEU A 113 -6.81 -4.32 0.74
CA LEU A 113 -6.50 -3.51 1.91
C LEU A 113 -7.72 -2.71 2.40
N GLN A 114 -8.47 -2.07 1.49
CA GLN A 114 -9.69 -1.35 1.87
C GLN A 114 -10.78 -2.26 2.44
N CYS A 115 -10.89 -3.50 1.95
CA CYS A 115 -11.78 -4.50 2.54
C CYS A 115 -11.32 -4.87 3.96
N VAL A 116 -10.03 -5.12 4.15
CA VAL A 116 -9.44 -5.47 5.44
C VAL A 116 -9.60 -4.35 6.46
N MET A 117 -9.43 -3.08 6.05
CA MET A 117 -9.71 -1.92 6.89
C MET A 117 -11.17 -1.87 7.34
N ASP A 118 -12.13 -2.11 6.43
CA ASP A 118 -13.56 -2.16 6.75
C ASP A 118 -13.88 -3.31 7.72
N ASP A 119 -13.38 -4.52 7.44
CA ASP A 119 -13.61 -5.69 8.27
C ASP A 119 -12.99 -5.54 9.67
N CYS A 120 -11.81 -4.92 9.79
CA CYS A 120 -11.16 -4.64 11.06
C CYS A 120 -11.96 -3.65 11.92
N VAL A 121 -12.45 -2.56 11.32
CA VAL A 121 -13.31 -1.63 12.05
C VAL A 121 -14.62 -2.29 12.46
N ALA A 122 -15.25 -3.05 11.57
CA ALA A 122 -16.46 -3.81 11.87
C ALA A 122 -16.26 -4.85 12.99
N ALA A 123 -15.05 -5.39 13.13
CA ALA A 123 -14.63 -6.30 14.19
C ALA A 123 -14.11 -5.60 15.46
N GLY A 124 -14.23 -4.27 15.57
CA GLY A 124 -13.78 -3.52 16.74
C GLY A 124 -12.27 -3.45 16.91
N GLY A 125 -11.50 -3.55 15.81
CA GLY A 125 -10.04 -3.52 15.81
C GLY A 125 -9.35 -4.88 15.83
N ASP A 126 -10.10 -5.98 15.86
CA ASP A 126 -9.54 -7.34 15.74
C ASP A 126 -9.05 -7.60 14.30
N ASN A 127 -8.17 -8.60 14.12
CA ASN A 127 -7.62 -9.05 12.85
C ASN A 127 -7.85 -10.55 12.56
N THR A 128 -8.64 -11.25 13.38
CA THR A 128 -8.92 -12.68 13.21
C THR A 128 -10.01 -12.99 12.16
N PHE A 129 -10.54 -11.98 11.48
CA PHE A 129 -11.58 -12.13 10.47
C PHE A 129 -11.04 -12.76 9.17
N LYS A 130 -11.94 -13.39 8.41
CA LYS A 130 -11.60 -13.92 7.09
C LYS A 130 -11.59 -12.80 6.06
N ILE A 131 -10.48 -12.66 5.33
CA ILE A 131 -10.39 -11.69 4.23
C ILE A 131 -11.47 -11.99 3.19
N ARG A 132 -12.35 -11.01 2.99
CA ARG A 132 -13.45 -11.09 2.02
C ARG A 132 -12.94 -11.15 0.58
N HIS A 133 -13.34 -12.19 -0.15
CA HIS A 133 -13.06 -12.35 -1.57
C HIS A 133 -14.20 -11.82 -2.43
N MET A 134 -13.93 -10.82 -3.28
CA MET A 134 -14.96 -10.17 -4.13
C MET A 134 -14.82 -10.48 -5.64
N SER A 135 -14.10 -11.55 -6.00
CA SER A 135 -13.88 -11.93 -7.40
C SER A 135 -13.41 -10.77 -8.30
N LYS A 136 -12.39 -10.02 -7.83
CA LYS A 136 -11.95 -8.76 -8.45
C LYS A 136 -11.65 -8.91 -9.95
N SER A 137 -11.03 -10.01 -10.37
CA SER A 137 -10.74 -10.28 -11.79
C SER A 137 -12.01 -10.38 -12.64
N LYS A 138 -13.07 -11.02 -12.13
CA LYS A 138 -14.37 -11.09 -12.81
C LYS A 138 -15.01 -9.71 -12.91
N LEU A 139 -15.03 -8.96 -11.81
CA LEU A 139 -15.58 -7.59 -11.80
C LEU A 139 -14.82 -6.66 -12.74
N ALA A 140 -13.49 -6.80 -12.85
CA ALA A 140 -12.68 -6.01 -13.78
C ALA A 140 -13.06 -6.32 -15.23
N ARG A 141 -13.18 -7.60 -15.59
CA ARG A 141 -13.59 -8.05 -16.92
C ARG A 141 -14.99 -7.55 -17.31
N GLU A 142 -15.89 -7.44 -16.35
CA GLU A 142 -17.24 -6.91 -16.56
C GLU A 142 -17.31 -5.37 -16.51
N GLY A 143 -16.19 -4.66 -16.28
CA GLY A 143 -16.18 -3.20 -16.13
C GLY A 143 -16.87 -2.70 -14.84
N ARG A 144 -17.04 -3.57 -13.85
CA ARG A 144 -17.79 -3.34 -12.60
C ARG A 144 -16.90 -3.28 -11.36
N LEU A 145 -15.58 -3.39 -11.51
CA LEU A 145 -14.67 -3.29 -10.38
C LEU A 145 -14.71 -1.86 -9.82
N PRO A 146 -15.04 -1.68 -8.52
CA PRO A 146 -15.09 -0.35 -7.94
C PRO A 146 -13.69 0.25 -7.84
N ARG A 147 -13.60 1.58 -7.92
CA ARG A 147 -12.35 2.31 -7.67
C ARG A 147 -11.96 2.33 -6.19
N SER A 148 -12.96 2.31 -5.31
CA SER A 148 -12.79 2.23 -3.85
C SER A 148 -13.93 1.41 -3.25
N ILE A 149 -13.64 0.75 -2.13
CA ILE A 149 -14.61 -0.03 -1.37
C ILE A 149 -15.44 0.93 -0.52
N LYS A 150 -16.76 0.73 -0.50
CA LYS A 150 -17.64 1.42 0.43
C LYS A 150 -17.59 0.70 1.77
N CYS A 151 -17.49 1.46 2.86
CA CYS A 151 -17.60 0.92 4.21
C CYS A 151 -18.95 0.23 4.40
N SER A 152 -18.96 -0.84 5.19
CA SER A 152 -20.17 -1.53 5.64
C SER A 152 -21.00 -0.65 6.58
N ASP A 153 -22.28 -0.97 6.74
CA ASP A 153 -23.16 -0.25 7.68
C ASP A 153 -22.63 -0.34 9.13
N THR A 154 -22.02 -1.48 9.50
CA THR A 154 -21.35 -1.66 10.79
C THR A 154 -20.21 -0.65 10.96
N THR A 155 -19.30 -0.55 9.99
CA THR A 155 -18.21 0.42 10.02
C THR A 155 -18.71 1.86 10.07
N VAL A 156 -19.75 2.17 9.28
CA VAL A 156 -20.36 3.51 9.27
C VAL A 156 -20.98 3.85 10.62
N SER A 157 -21.52 2.88 11.36
CA SER A 157 -22.09 3.11 12.69
C SER A 157 -21.08 3.57 13.75
N PHE A 158 -19.77 3.36 13.52
CA PHE A 158 -18.71 3.87 14.40
C PHE A 158 -18.27 5.29 14.07
N LEU A 159 -18.71 5.85 12.93
CA LEU A 159 -18.40 7.24 12.61
C LEU A 159 -19.27 8.17 13.45
N PRO A 160 -18.73 9.28 13.99
CA PRO A 160 -19.54 10.29 14.64
C PRO A 160 -20.59 10.81 13.65
N ALA A 161 -21.79 11.12 14.15
CA ALA A 161 -22.83 11.75 13.35
C ALA A 161 -22.28 13.05 12.70
N PRO A 162 -22.63 13.31 11.43
CA PRO A 162 -22.10 14.44 10.67
C PRO A 162 -22.43 15.80 11.29
#